data_AF-A0A2N5YY65-F1
#
_entry.id   AF-A0A2N5YY65-F1
#
_cell.length_a   1.000
_cell.length_b   1.000
_cell.length_c   1.000
_cell.angle_alpha   90.00
_cell.angle_beta   90.00
_cell.angle_gamma   90.00
#
_symmetry.space_group_name_H-M   'P 1'
#
loop_
_entity.id
_entity.type
_entity.pdbx_description
1 polymer ?
#
loop_
_entity_poly.entity_id
_entity_poly.type
_entity_poly.pdbx_seq_one_letter_code
_entity_poly.pdbx_strand_id
1 'polypeptide(L)'
;MFNVLISNYFSLIQKNVRYLLKCTLLRKKLIIMKKILLLIFALSIVFASFSQDYSDPQNMDVDYNREAEYPGGVNNFIVDLWNQMEYTQEAIDALVDGEIMVSFDIEPDSTVSGISIISGLGYGVDEEFTRVLKTMKFIPALAEGNPVKMNMMLSVPIRVGPKSRLKKVE
;
A
#
# COMPACT_ATOMS: atom_id res chain seq x y z
N MET A 1 -67.02 26.70 -45.01
CA MET A 1 -67.25 25.80 -43.84
C MET A 1 -66.41 24.53 -43.89
N PHE A 2 -66.28 23.86 -45.06
CA PHE A 2 -65.54 22.60 -45.23
C PHE A 2 -64.03 22.66 -44.86
N ASN A 3 -63.30 23.70 -45.27
CA ASN A 3 -61.86 23.83 -44.98
C ASN A 3 -61.52 23.98 -43.48
N VAL A 4 -62.43 24.55 -42.68
CA VAL A 4 -62.24 24.71 -41.23
C VAL A 4 -62.37 23.36 -40.52
N LEU A 5 -63.31 22.52 -40.96
CA LEU A 5 -63.49 21.17 -40.41
C LEU A 5 -62.28 20.27 -40.72
N ILE A 6 -61.74 20.36 -41.94
CA ILE A 6 -60.53 19.62 -42.34
C ILE A 6 -59.31 20.07 -41.53
N SER A 7 -59.13 21.39 -41.32
CA SER A 7 -58.03 21.93 -40.51
C SER A 7 -58.11 21.50 -39.04
N ASN A 8 -59.31 21.53 -38.44
CA ASN A 8 -59.51 21.06 -37.07
C ASN A 8 -59.29 19.54 -36.93
N TYR A 9 -59.74 18.76 -37.91
CA TYR A 9 -59.52 17.31 -37.93
C TYR A 9 -58.03 16.97 -38.08
N PHE A 10 -57.31 17.68 -38.95
CA PHE A 10 -55.86 17.52 -39.13
C PHE A 10 -55.07 17.93 -37.86
N SER A 11 -55.46 19.04 -37.21
CA SER A 11 -54.89 19.46 -35.93
C SER A 11 -55.09 18.41 -34.82
N LEU A 12 -56.27 17.80 -34.78
CA LEU A 12 -56.59 16.73 -33.82
C LEU A 12 -55.74 15.48 -34.07
N ILE A 13 -55.56 15.08 -35.34
CA ILE A 13 -54.67 13.98 -35.71
C ILE A 13 -53.22 14.29 -35.31
N GLN A 14 -52.72 15.50 -35.60
CA GLN A 14 -51.36 15.89 -35.20
C GLN A 14 -51.16 15.86 -33.68
N LYS A 15 -52.17 16.27 -32.89
CA LYS A 15 -52.15 16.16 -31.42
C LYS A 15 -52.13 14.71 -30.96
N ASN A 16 -52.96 13.85 -31.53
CA ASN A 16 -53.02 12.42 -31.18
C ASN A 16 -51.73 11.68 -31.55
N VAL A 17 -51.14 11.96 -32.72
CA VAL A 17 -49.84 11.42 -33.14
C VAL A 17 -48.73 11.89 -32.21
N ARG A 18 -48.71 13.18 -31.83
CA ARG A 18 -47.75 13.74 -30.87
C ARG A 18 -47.89 13.11 -29.48
N TYR A 19 -49.12 12.83 -29.04
CA TYR A 19 -49.40 12.14 -27.77
C TYR A 19 -48.89 10.69 -27.80
N LEU A 20 -49.15 9.95 -28.88
CA LEU A 20 -48.66 8.58 -29.07
C LEU A 20 -47.13 8.50 -29.14
N LEU A 21 -46.48 9.43 -29.84
CA LEU A 21 -45.01 9.57 -29.87
C LEU A 21 -44.45 9.87 -28.47
N LYS A 22 -45.10 10.74 -27.68
CA LYS A 22 -44.69 11.04 -26.31
C LYS A 22 -44.85 9.81 -25.38
N CYS A 23 -45.93 9.06 -25.50
CA CYS A 23 -46.14 7.82 -24.73
C CYS A 23 -45.11 6.73 -25.07
N THR A 24 -44.75 6.56 -26.36
CA THR A 24 -43.71 5.59 -26.75
C THR A 24 -42.31 6.03 -26.29
N LEU A 25 -42.00 7.33 -26.31
CA LEU A 25 -40.77 7.91 -25.73
C LEU A 25 -40.69 7.70 -24.21
N LEU A 26 -41.79 7.94 -23.48
CA LEU A 26 -41.86 7.71 -22.03
C LEU A 26 -41.69 6.22 -21.70
N ARG A 27 -42.31 5.32 -22.49
CA ARG A 27 -42.14 3.87 -22.32
C ARG A 27 -40.71 3.41 -22.58
N LYS A 28 -40.03 3.95 -23.61
CA LYS A 28 -38.61 3.66 -23.87
C LYS A 28 -37.71 4.18 -22.75
N LYS A 29 -37.92 5.42 -22.27
CA LYS A 29 -37.20 5.96 -21.10
C LYS A 29 -37.41 5.10 -19.86
N LEU A 30 -38.63 4.63 -19.60
CA LEU A 30 -38.94 3.76 -18.48
C LEU A 30 -38.22 2.40 -18.58
N ILE A 31 -38.12 1.81 -19.77
CA ILE A 31 -37.37 0.57 -20.01
C ILE A 31 -35.87 0.79 -19.79
N ILE A 32 -35.33 1.92 -20.27
CA ILE A 32 -33.91 2.28 -20.08
C ILE A 32 -33.59 2.51 -18.59
N MET A 33 -34.45 3.23 -17.86
CA MET A 33 -34.29 3.44 -16.42
C MET A 33 -34.33 2.14 -15.63
N LYS A 34 -35.22 1.19 -15.99
CA LYS A 34 -35.25 -0.15 -15.37
C LYS A 34 -33.98 -0.95 -15.64
N LYS A 35 -33.40 -0.86 -16.85
CA LYS A 35 -32.13 -1.50 -17.19
C LYS A 35 -30.96 -0.88 -16.42
N ILE A 36 -30.92 0.45 -16.28
CA ILE A 36 -29.91 1.14 -15.48
C ILE A 36 -30.03 0.73 -14.00
N LEU A 37 -31.24 0.67 -13.45
CA LEU A 37 -31.47 0.24 -12.07
C LEU A 37 -31.00 -1.21 -11.86
N LEU A 38 -31.28 -2.12 -12.80
CA LEU A 38 -30.86 -3.52 -12.73
C LEU A 38 -29.33 -3.65 -12.84
N LEU A 39 -28.68 -2.81 -13.65
CA LEU A 39 -27.21 -2.75 -13.75
C LEU A 39 -26.57 -2.25 -12.46
N ILE A 40 -27.13 -1.19 -11.83
CA ILE A 40 -26.65 -0.67 -10.55
C ILE A 40 -26.81 -1.72 -9.44
N PHE A 41 -27.95 -2.42 -9.42
CA PHE A 41 -28.20 -3.50 -8.47
C PHE A 41 -27.20 -4.65 -8.66
N ALA A 42 -26.97 -5.09 -9.91
CA ALA A 42 -25.96 -6.09 -10.21
C ALA A 42 -24.55 -5.65 -9.78
N LEU A 43 -24.18 -4.39 -10.00
CA LEU A 43 -22.89 -3.83 -9.58
C LEU A 43 -22.73 -3.83 -8.05
N SER A 44 -23.80 -3.52 -7.30
CA SER A 44 -23.76 -3.53 -5.83
C SER A 44 -23.50 -4.92 -5.23
N ILE A 45 -23.96 -5.98 -5.89
CA ILE A 45 -23.70 -7.37 -5.45
C ILE A 45 -22.22 -7.72 -5.60
N VAL A 46 -21.56 -7.25 -6.66
CA VAL A 46 -20.12 -7.47 -6.89
C VAL A 46 -19.29 -6.77 -5.80
N PHE A 47 -19.66 -5.55 -5.39
CA PHE A 47 -18.98 -4.84 -4.30
C PHE A 47 -19.02 -5.59 -2.97
N ALA A 48 -20.14 -6.27 -2.64
CA ALA A 48 -20.26 -7.04 -1.41
C ALA A 48 -19.38 -8.29 -1.39
N SER A 49 -19.05 -8.87 -2.56
CA SER A 49 -18.16 -10.03 -2.66
C SER A 49 -16.69 -9.73 -2.38
N PHE A 50 -16.28 -8.45 -2.38
CA PHE A 50 -14.91 -8.04 -2.06
C PHE A 50 -14.65 -7.81 -0.56
N SER A 51 -15.66 -7.96 0.30
CA SER A 51 -15.47 -7.92 1.76
C SER A 51 -15.21 -9.32 2.30
N GLN A 52 -14.04 -9.88 2.01
CA GLN A 52 -13.60 -11.12 2.65
C GLN A 52 -12.75 -10.75 3.87
N ASP A 53 -13.27 -11.05 5.06
CA ASP A 53 -12.50 -11.06 6.30
C ASP A 53 -11.58 -12.29 6.26
N TYR A 54 -10.28 -12.07 5.98
CA TYR A 54 -9.29 -13.14 5.87
C TYR A 54 -8.75 -13.44 7.26
N SER A 55 -9.40 -14.37 7.95
CA SER A 55 -8.94 -14.85 9.26
C SER A 55 -7.77 -15.83 9.09
N ASP A 56 -6.55 -15.32 9.12
CA ASP A 56 -5.34 -16.14 9.27
C ASP A 56 -5.04 -16.32 10.77
N PRO A 57 -5.08 -17.55 11.32
CA PRO A 57 -4.75 -17.80 12.72
C PRO A 57 -3.35 -17.33 13.13
N GLN A 58 -2.43 -17.15 12.16
CA GLN A 58 -1.07 -16.67 12.41
C GLN A 58 -0.96 -15.14 12.39
N ASN A 59 -1.97 -14.44 11.88
CA ASN A 59 -2.02 -12.99 11.82
C ASN A 59 -3.11 -12.49 12.77
N MET A 60 -2.85 -12.59 14.08
CA MET A 60 -3.70 -11.92 15.07
C MET A 60 -3.48 -10.41 14.95
N ASP A 61 -4.56 -9.67 14.71
CA ASP A 61 -4.54 -8.21 14.77
C ASP A 61 -4.27 -7.80 16.22
N VAL A 62 -3.01 -7.51 16.52
CA VAL A 62 -2.60 -6.99 17.82
C VAL A 62 -2.90 -5.49 17.79
N ASP A 63 -3.82 -5.04 18.64
CA ASP A 63 -4.10 -3.61 18.81
C ASP A 63 -2.90 -2.93 19.49
N TYR A 64 -2.00 -2.39 18.67
CA TYR A 64 -0.84 -1.66 19.15
C TYR A 64 -1.25 -0.25 19.57
N ASN A 65 -0.98 0.11 20.82
CA ASN A 65 -1.02 1.51 21.25
C ASN A 65 0.06 2.34 20.55
N ARG A 66 1.20 1.71 20.24
CA ARG A 66 2.33 2.32 19.54
C ARG A 66 3.14 1.26 18.81
N GLU A 67 3.49 1.53 17.57
CA GLU A 67 4.40 0.70 16.78
C GLU A 67 5.86 0.84 17.27
N ALA A 68 6.71 -0.09 16.84
CA ALA A 68 8.14 -0.01 17.11
C ALA A 68 8.79 1.07 16.23
N GLU A 69 9.73 1.83 16.79
CA GLU A 69 10.39 2.95 16.10
C GLU A 69 11.86 3.05 16.49
N TYR A 70 12.71 3.58 15.61
CA TYR A 70 14.07 3.97 16.02
C TYR A 70 14.04 5.27 16.83
N PRO A 71 14.88 5.44 17.87
CA PRO A 71 14.99 6.70 18.60
C PRO A 71 15.25 7.91 17.69
N GLY A 72 14.28 8.80 17.57
CA GLY A 72 14.36 9.98 16.70
C GLY A 72 14.02 9.71 15.22
N GLY A 73 13.42 8.56 14.93
CA GLY A 73 12.86 8.22 13.63
C GLY A 73 13.87 7.65 12.63
N VAL A 74 13.35 7.31 11.44
CA VAL A 74 14.10 6.60 10.39
C VAL A 74 15.29 7.39 9.86
N ASN A 75 15.23 8.73 9.85
CA ASN A 75 16.36 9.55 9.37
C ASN A 75 17.59 9.41 10.28
N ASN A 76 17.38 9.40 11.60
CA ASN A 76 18.47 9.19 12.55
C ASN A 76 19.03 7.78 12.45
N PHE A 77 18.15 6.78 12.27
CA PHE A 77 18.57 5.40 12.01
C PHE A 77 19.54 5.31 10.83
N ILE A 78 19.20 5.91 9.69
CA ILE A 78 20.04 5.87 8.48
C ILE A 78 21.40 6.55 8.74
N VAL A 79 21.40 7.70 9.42
CA VAL A 79 22.63 8.43 9.76
C VAL A 79 23.52 7.60 10.69
N ASP A 80 22.95 7.06 11.75
CA ASP A 80 23.69 6.27 12.74
C ASP A 80 24.21 4.95 12.17
N LEU A 81 23.47 4.38 11.22
CA LEU A 81 23.88 3.21 10.45
C LEU A 81 25.11 3.55 9.62
N TRP A 82 25.02 4.53 8.72
CA TRP A 82 26.15 4.91 7.86
C TRP A 82 27.40 5.33 8.66
N ASN A 83 27.22 5.95 9.83
CA ASN A 83 28.31 6.31 10.72
C ASN A 83 29.06 5.11 11.32
N GLN A 84 28.42 3.94 11.39
CA GLN A 84 28.99 2.71 11.98
C GLN A 84 29.43 1.68 10.94
N MET A 85 28.96 1.78 9.70
CA MET A 85 29.29 0.86 8.61
C MET A 85 30.77 0.93 8.23
N GLU A 86 31.36 -0.24 8.00
CA GLU A 86 32.72 -0.43 7.47
C GLU A 86 32.72 -1.34 6.25
N TYR A 87 33.29 -0.87 5.15
CA TYR A 87 33.22 -1.56 3.86
C TYR A 87 34.51 -2.31 3.56
N THR A 88 34.41 -3.46 2.90
CA THR A 88 35.57 -4.18 2.37
C THR A 88 36.24 -3.39 1.24
N GLN A 89 37.52 -3.68 0.96
CA GLN A 89 38.20 -3.05 -0.17
C GLN A 89 37.50 -3.38 -1.49
N GLU A 90 37.02 -4.61 -1.63
CA GLU A 90 36.29 -5.08 -2.80
C GLU A 90 35.01 -4.27 -3.04
N ALA A 91 34.23 -3.97 -2.00
CA ALA A 91 33.02 -3.15 -2.11
C ALA A 91 33.33 -1.70 -2.54
N ILE A 92 34.46 -1.16 -2.08
CA ILE A 92 34.91 0.19 -2.44
C ILE A 92 35.37 0.24 -3.89
N ASP A 93 36.20 -0.72 -4.31
CA ASP A 93 36.72 -0.81 -5.68
C ASP A 93 35.60 -1.03 -6.70
N ALA A 94 34.57 -1.80 -6.31
CA ALA A 94 33.39 -2.05 -7.12
C ALA A 94 32.36 -0.90 -7.11
N LEU A 95 32.54 0.14 -6.27
CA LEU A 95 31.61 1.27 -6.12
C LEU A 95 30.15 0.82 -5.94
N VAL A 96 29.94 -0.14 -5.02
CA VAL A 96 28.63 -0.76 -4.80
C VAL A 96 27.56 0.30 -4.50
N ASP A 97 26.47 0.26 -5.24
CA ASP A 97 25.32 1.17 -5.11
C ASP A 97 24.03 0.36 -5.25
N GLY A 98 23.11 0.51 -4.30
CA GLY A 98 21.84 -0.20 -4.32
C GLY A 98 21.08 -0.10 -2.99
N GLU A 99 20.08 -0.94 -2.81
CA GLU A 99 19.26 -1.00 -1.60
C GLU A 99 19.37 -2.36 -0.93
N ILE A 100 19.43 -2.37 0.40
CA ILE A 100 19.31 -3.57 1.21
C ILE A 100 17.92 -3.61 1.81
N MET A 101 17.20 -4.72 1.57
CA MET A 101 15.92 -5.00 2.20
C MET A 101 16.11 -6.06 3.28
N VAL A 102 15.77 -5.70 4.52
CA VAL A 102 15.96 -6.53 5.71
C VAL A 102 14.65 -6.67 6.48
N SER A 103 14.38 -7.86 6.99
CA SER A 103 13.37 -8.12 8.02
C SER A 103 14.08 -8.49 9.31
N PHE A 104 13.63 -7.93 10.43
CA PHE A 104 14.17 -8.24 11.74
C PHE A 104 13.14 -8.03 12.82
N ASP A 105 13.37 -8.65 13.97
CA ASP A 105 12.48 -8.57 15.11
C ASP A 105 13.02 -7.55 16.12
N ILE A 106 12.14 -6.67 16.59
CA ILE A 106 12.39 -5.80 17.74
C ILE A 106 11.81 -6.49 18.96
N GLU A 107 12.68 -6.87 19.88
CA GLU A 107 12.32 -7.54 21.13
C GLU A 107 11.82 -6.53 22.17
N PRO A 108 11.02 -6.96 23.17
CA PRO A 108 10.54 -6.09 24.25
C PRO A 108 11.64 -5.37 25.05
N ASP A 109 12.86 -5.90 25.05
CA ASP A 109 14.04 -5.34 25.71
C ASP A 109 14.82 -4.33 24.84
N SER A 110 14.21 -3.88 23.73
CA SER A 110 14.79 -2.94 22.76
C SER A 110 15.95 -3.51 21.94
N THR A 111 16.26 -4.82 22.03
CA THR A 111 17.26 -5.47 21.17
C THR A 111 16.69 -5.85 19.82
N VAL A 112 17.58 -6.04 18.84
CA VAL A 112 17.24 -6.59 17.54
C VAL A 112 17.61 -8.06 17.48
N SER A 113 16.67 -8.90 17.04
CA SER A 113 16.85 -10.34 16.82
C SER A 113 16.29 -10.74 15.45
N GLY A 114 16.36 -12.02 15.08
CA GLY A 114 15.66 -12.54 13.90
C GLY A 114 16.05 -11.91 12.55
N ILE A 115 17.25 -11.33 12.43
CA ILE A 115 17.67 -10.59 11.23
C ILE A 115 17.74 -11.52 10.01
N SER A 116 17.00 -11.16 8.96
CA SER A 116 16.95 -11.83 7.67
C SER A 116 17.11 -10.82 6.54
N ILE A 117 18.15 -10.98 5.73
CA ILE A 117 18.36 -10.16 4.53
C ILE A 117 17.53 -10.78 3.40
N ILE A 118 16.52 -10.04 2.96
CA ILE A 118 15.61 -10.44 1.88
C ILE A 118 16.24 -10.09 0.52
N SER A 119 16.88 -8.92 0.44
CA SER A 119 17.64 -8.48 -0.72
C SER A 119 18.92 -7.79 -0.26
N GLY A 120 20.07 -8.31 -0.70
CA GLY A 120 21.39 -7.84 -0.32
C GLY A 120 22.22 -7.40 -1.52
N LEU A 121 23.38 -6.80 -1.24
CA LEU A 121 24.30 -6.27 -2.24
C LEU A 121 25.57 -7.12 -2.40
N GLY A 122 25.86 -8.02 -1.45
CA GLY A 122 27.10 -8.80 -1.42
C GLY A 122 28.34 -7.98 -1.05
N TYR A 123 29.52 -8.43 -1.49
CA TYR A 123 30.83 -7.78 -1.24
C TYR A 123 31.16 -7.52 0.24
N GLY A 124 30.59 -8.30 1.18
CA GLY A 124 30.80 -8.08 2.61
C GLY A 124 29.92 -6.98 3.22
N VAL A 125 29.06 -6.33 2.43
CA VAL A 125 28.17 -5.24 2.89
C VAL A 125 27.02 -5.80 3.73
N ASP A 126 26.48 -6.94 3.34
CA ASP A 126 25.33 -7.59 3.98
C ASP A 126 25.67 -8.05 5.41
N GLU A 127 26.86 -8.65 5.57
CA GLU A 127 27.39 -9.09 6.85
C GLU A 127 27.69 -7.90 7.76
N GLU A 128 28.24 -6.83 7.20
CA GLU A 128 28.50 -5.61 7.95
C GLU A 128 27.20 -4.92 8.39
N PHE A 129 26.22 -4.83 7.50
CA PHE A 129 24.91 -4.27 7.81
C PHE A 129 24.27 -5.02 8.97
N THR A 130 24.32 -6.35 8.93
CA THR A 130 23.82 -7.21 10.01
C THR A 130 24.56 -6.98 11.33
N ARG A 131 25.89 -6.79 11.27
CA ARG A 131 26.71 -6.48 12.47
C ARG A 131 26.28 -5.16 13.11
N VAL A 132 26.15 -4.10 12.30
CA VAL A 132 25.76 -2.77 12.79
C VAL A 132 24.32 -2.80 13.31
N LEU A 133 23.40 -3.45 12.61
CA LEU A 133 22.00 -3.51 13.04
C LEU A 133 21.86 -4.16 14.43
N LYS A 134 22.69 -5.17 14.76
CA LYS A 134 22.71 -5.81 16.09
C LYS A 134 23.19 -4.90 17.22
N THR A 135 23.96 -3.85 16.93
CA THR A 135 24.43 -2.90 17.97
C THR A 135 23.39 -1.83 18.29
N MET A 136 22.37 -1.70 17.45
CA MET A 136 21.34 -0.69 17.58
C MET A 136 20.25 -1.06 18.57
N LYS A 137 19.60 -0.03 19.13
CA LYS A 137 18.48 -0.16 20.06
C LYS A 137 17.26 0.53 19.48
N PHE A 138 16.13 -0.17 19.48
CA PHE A 138 14.86 0.33 18.97
C PHE A 138 13.86 0.50 20.12
N ILE A 139 12.94 1.44 19.97
CA ILE A 139 11.80 1.59 20.85
C ILE A 139 10.82 0.45 20.51
N PRO A 140 10.49 -0.44 21.46
CA PRO A 140 9.60 -1.56 21.18
C PRO A 140 8.16 -1.08 20.99
N ALA A 141 7.39 -1.89 20.28
CA ALA A 141 5.95 -1.72 20.16
C ALA A 141 5.28 -1.90 21.53
N LEU A 142 4.17 -1.20 21.74
CA LEU A 142 3.36 -1.29 22.95
C LEU A 142 1.98 -1.84 22.59
N ALA A 143 1.57 -2.91 23.27
CA ALA A 143 0.20 -3.42 23.23
C ALA A 143 -0.33 -3.51 24.66
N GLU A 144 -1.50 -2.93 24.90
CA GLU A 144 -2.11 -2.78 26.23
C GLU A 144 -1.14 -2.19 27.29
N GLY A 145 -0.24 -1.29 26.85
CA GLY A 145 0.79 -0.69 27.71
C GLY A 145 2.00 -1.57 28.01
N ASN A 146 2.06 -2.80 27.50
CA ASN A 146 3.20 -3.71 27.66
C ASN A 146 4.08 -3.72 26.40
N PRO A 147 5.42 -3.78 26.54
CA PRO A 147 6.31 -3.93 25.40
C PRO A 147 6.14 -5.32 24.78
N VAL A 148 5.89 -5.34 23.47
CA VAL A 148 5.67 -6.57 22.71
C VAL A 148 6.65 -6.66 21.55
N LYS A 149 6.95 -7.91 21.16
CA LYS A 149 7.78 -8.21 20.02
C LYS A 149 7.08 -7.79 18.73
N MET A 150 7.78 -7.09 17.85
CA MET A 150 7.27 -6.68 16.54
C MET A 150 8.30 -6.98 15.45
N ASN A 151 7.88 -7.64 14.36
CA ASN A 151 8.70 -7.77 13.17
C ASN A 151 8.63 -6.47 12.36
N MET A 152 9.78 -5.97 11.91
CA MET A 152 9.90 -4.78 11.10
C MET A 152 10.69 -5.09 9.83
N MET A 153 10.24 -4.51 8.72
CA MET A 153 10.91 -4.62 7.43
C MET A 153 11.34 -3.22 6.98
N LEU A 154 12.63 -3.06 6.65
CA LEU A 154 13.20 -1.80 6.17
C LEU A 154 13.93 -2.01 4.84
N SER A 155 13.79 -1.03 3.93
CA SER A 155 14.68 -0.87 2.78
C SER A 155 15.60 0.32 3.04
N VAL A 156 16.91 0.11 2.91
CA VAL A 156 17.92 1.13 3.16
C VAL A 156 18.82 1.30 1.94
N PRO A 157 18.94 2.53 1.39
CA PRO A 157 19.89 2.79 0.32
C PRO A 157 21.32 2.79 0.86
N ILE A 158 22.21 2.07 0.17
CA ILE A 158 23.63 1.98 0.47
C ILE A 158 24.41 2.43 -0.75
N ARG A 159 25.34 3.35 -0.51
CA ARG A 159 26.26 3.85 -1.54
C ARG A 159 27.68 3.84 -1.03
N VAL A 160 28.50 2.99 -1.63
CA VAL A 160 29.92 2.86 -1.31
C VAL A 160 30.72 3.73 -2.27
N GLY A 161 31.57 4.60 -1.72
CA GLY A 161 32.43 5.48 -2.50
C GLY A 161 33.91 5.35 -2.11
N PRO A 162 34.82 5.99 -2.87
CA PRO A 162 36.26 5.90 -2.64
C PRO A 162 36.73 6.43 -1.27
N LYS A 163 35.88 7.21 -0.58
CA LYS A 163 36.15 7.78 0.75
C LYS A 163 35.40 7.05 1.88
N SER A 164 34.74 5.93 1.57
CA SER A 164 34.05 5.12 2.58
C SER A 164 35.04 4.52 3.57
N ARG A 165 34.60 4.28 4.80
CA ARG A 165 35.45 3.72 5.87
C ARG A 165 35.81 2.27 5.52
N LEU A 166 37.11 1.99 5.43
CA LEU A 166 37.61 0.63 5.18
C LEU A 166 37.52 -0.21 6.46
N LYS A 167 36.99 -1.43 6.31
CA LYS A 167 36.96 -2.44 7.37
C LYS A 167 38.37 -2.88 7.70
N LYS A 168 38.75 -2.76 8.96
CA LYS A 168 40.05 -3.25 9.44
C LYS A 168 40.03 -4.77 9.44
N VAL A 169 40.94 -5.37 8.67
CA VAL A 169 41.18 -6.82 8.72
C VAL A 169 41.97 -7.07 10.01
N GLU A 170 41.31 -7.66 11.01
CA GLU A 170 41.98 -8.26 12.17
C GLU A 170 42.59 -9.63 11.82
#